data_AF-A0A353N4T9-F1
#
_entry.id   AF-A0A353N4T9-F1
#
_cell.length_a   1.000
_cell.length_b   1.000
_cell.length_c   1.000
_cell.angle_alpha   90.00
_cell.angle_beta   90.00
_cell.angle_gamma   90.00
#
_symmetry.space_group_name_H-M   'P 1'
#
loop_
_entity.id
_entity.type
_entity.pdbx_description
1 polymer ?
#
loop_
_entity_poly.entity_id
_entity_poly.type
_entity_poly.pdbx_seq_one_letter_code
_entity_poly.pdbx_strand_id
1 'polypeptide(L)' 'AKNSKVPIITEGRIHYPEQAKKMLELGAFAVVVGGAITRPQEITERFVNVINSISLQQKRGEKIV' A
#
# COMPACT_ATOMS: atom_id res chain seq x y z
N ALA A 1 -15.07 -14.03 -1.26
CA ALA A 1 -16.33 -13.32 -1.57
C ALA A 1 -17.11 -13.97 -2.70
N LYS A 2 -16.47 -14.63 -3.69
CA LYS A 2 -17.12 -15.34 -4.82
C LYS A 2 -18.35 -16.22 -4.49
N ASN A 3 -18.39 -16.85 -3.33
CA ASN A 3 -19.49 -17.76 -2.94
C ASN A 3 -20.55 -17.09 -2.05
N SER A 4 -20.46 -15.78 -1.84
CA SER A 4 -21.45 -15.01 -1.09
C SER A 4 -22.62 -14.64 -1.99
N LYS A 5 -23.85 -14.82 -1.50
CA LYS A 5 -25.07 -14.31 -2.16
C LYS A 5 -25.33 -12.83 -1.88
N VAL A 6 -24.59 -12.23 -0.95
CA VAL A 6 -24.69 -10.82 -0.58
C VAL A 6 -23.50 -10.06 -1.16
N PRO A 7 -23.70 -8.85 -1.75
CA PRO A 7 -22.59 -8.02 -2.23
C PRO A 7 -21.60 -7.71 -1.11
N ILE A 8 -20.32 -8.00 -1.35
CA ILE A 8 -19.26 -7.76 -0.36
C ILE A 8 -18.47 -6.52 -0.78
N ILE A 9 -18.44 -5.51 0.09
CA ILE A 9 -17.56 -4.35 -0.05
C ILE A 9 -16.32 -4.60 0.81
N THR A 10 -15.14 -4.46 0.21
CA THR A 10 -13.87 -4.61 0.95
C THR A 10 -13.28 -3.23 1.25
N GLU A 11 -12.85 -3.01 2.48
CA GLU A 11 -12.18 -1.78 2.90
C GLU A 11 -10.95 -2.07 3.79
N GLY A 12 -10.09 -1.07 3.94
CA GLY A 12 -8.97 -1.09 4.87
C GLY A 12 -7.68 -1.68 4.29
N ARG A 13 -6.56 -1.01 4.62
CA ARG A 13 -5.17 -1.45 4.31
C ARG A 13 -4.89 -1.78 2.83
N ILE A 14 -5.64 -1.21 1.91
CA ILE A 14 -5.37 -1.26 0.46
C ILE A 14 -4.48 -0.06 0.13
N HIS A 15 -3.19 -0.32 -0.03
CA HIS A 15 -2.15 0.68 -0.26
C HIS A 15 -1.73 0.77 -1.74
N TYR A 16 -1.92 -0.30 -2.51
CA TYR A 16 -1.47 -0.39 -3.89
C TYR A 16 -2.61 -0.81 -4.85
N PRO A 17 -2.62 -0.34 -6.11
CA PRO A 17 -3.63 -0.71 -7.10
C PRO A 17 -3.77 -2.23 -7.30
N GLU A 18 -2.67 -2.97 -7.24
CA GLU A 18 -2.63 -4.43 -7.43
C GLU A 18 -3.40 -5.14 -6.30
N GLN A 19 -3.42 -4.57 -5.09
CA GLN A 19 -4.21 -5.10 -3.99
C GLN A 19 -5.71 -4.91 -4.27
N ALA A 20 -6.13 -3.74 -4.78
CA ALA A 20 -7.51 -3.49 -5.16
C ALA A 20 -7.98 -4.45 -6.27
N LYS A 21 -7.15 -4.64 -7.31
CA LYS A 21 -7.37 -5.64 -8.36
C LYS A 21 -7.58 -7.04 -7.76
N LYS A 22 -6.70 -7.47 -6.86
CA LYS A 22 -6.80 -8.77 -6.19
C LYS A 22 -8.12 -8.93 -5.42
N MET A 23 -8.60 -7.88 -4.73
CA MET A 23 -9.88 -7.95 -4.02
C MET A 23 -11.07 -8.17 -4.96
N LEU A 24 -11.09 -7.47 -6.10
CA LEU A 24 -12.09 -7.67 -7.14
C LEU A 24 -12.03 -9.09 -7.71
N GLU A 25 -10.82 -9.59 -8.00
CA GLU A 25 -10.59 -10.97 -8.47
C GLU A 25 -11.01 -12.04 -7.45
N LEU A 26 -11.05 -11.72 -6.15
CA LEU A 26 -11.54 -12.58 -5.06
C LEU A 26 -13.07 -12.50 -4.86
N GLY A 27 -13.75 -11.70 -5.69
CA GLY A 27 -15.19 -11.56 -5.76
C GLY A 27 -15.77 -10.43 -4.90
N ALA A 28 -14.96 -9.42 -4.55
CA ALA A 28 -15.51 -8.19 -3.96
C ALA A 28 -16.41 -7.50 -4.99
N PHE A 29 -17.54 -6.98 -4.55
CA PHE A 29 -18.43 -6.15 -5.36
C PHE A 29 -17.81 -4.76 -5.59
N ALA A 30 -17.22 -4.18 -4.54
CA ALA A 30 -16.52 -2.90 -4.59
C ALA A 30 -15.36 -2.89 -3.60
N VAL A 31 -14.39 -2.00 -3.85
CA VAL A 31 -13.21 -1.80 -3.02
C VAL A 31 -13.16 -0.35 -2.58
N VAL A 32 -13.10 -0.11 -1.28
CA VAL A 32 -12.98 1.23 -0.68
C VAL A 32 -11.53 1.50 -0.34
N VAL A 33 -10.96 2.55 -0.92
CA VAL A 33 -9.58 2.98 -0.69
C VAL A 33 -9.59 4.35 -0.04
N GLY A 34 -9.10 4.42 1.19
CA GLY A 34 -9.02 5.67 1.97
C GLY A 34 -7.63 6.30 1.89
N GLY A 35 -6.87 6.18 2.98
CA GLY A 35 -5.61 6.92 3.17
C GLY A 35 -4.51 6.68 2.16
N ALA A 36 -4.57 5.61 1.36
CA ALA A 36 -3.66 5.43 0.25
C ALA A 36 -3.89 6.42 -0.91
N ILE A 37 -5.05 7.08 -0.98
CA ILE A 37 -5.41 8.09 -1.98
C ILE A 37 -5.60 9.47 -1.32
N THR A 38 -6.30 9.53 -0.18
CA THR A 38 -6.82 10.80 0.37
C THR A 38 -6.01 11.38 1.53
N ARG A 39 -4.90 10.77 1.93
CA ARG A 39 -4.05 11.26 3.04
C ARG A 39 -2.65 11.64 2.53
N PRO A 40 -2.48 12.84 1.95
CA PRO A 40 -1.23 13.23 1.30
C PRO A 40 -0.01 13.21 2.23
N GLN A 41 -0.19 13.50 3.52
CA GLN A 41 0.88 13.40 4.51
C GLN A 41 1.40 11.96 4.65
N GLU A 42 0.51 10.99 4.90
CA GLU A 42 0.90 9.58 5.02
C GLU A 42 1.51 9.02 3.73
N ILE A 43 0.99 9.44 2.58
CA ILE A 43 1.55 9.07 1.27
C ILE A 43 2.98 9.59 1.19
N THR A 44 3.20 10.88 1.47
CA THR A 44 4.52 11.51 1.43
C THR A 44 5.50 10.85 2.41
N GLU A 45 5.07 10.56 3.63
CA GLU A 45 5.89 9.89 4.65
C GLU A 45 6.41 8.53 4.17
N ARG A 46 5.60 7.73 3.46
CA ARG A 46 6.04 6.45 2.89
C ARG A 46 7.18 6.64 1.87
N PHE A 47 7.09 7.67 1.02
CA PHE A 47 8.17 7.98 0.07
C PHE A 47 9.44 8.45 0.80
N VAL A 48 9.30 9.40 1.72
CA VAL A 48 10.43 9.94 2.49
C VAL A 48 11.15 8.86 3.27
N ASN A 49 10.42 7.94 3.91
CA ASN A 49 11.01 6.84 4.67
C ASN A 49 11.89 5.92 3.80
N VAL A 50 11.42 5.58 2.58
CA VAL A 50 12.21 4.76 1.64
C VAL A 50 13.44 5.53 1.16
N ILE A 51 13.31 6.80 0.80
CA ILE A 51 14.44 7.63 0.35
C ILE A 51 15.50 7.75 1.45
N ASN A 52 15.09 8.03 2.68
CA ASN A 52 16.00 8.15 3.82
C ASN A 52 16.75 6.85 4.11
N SER A 53 16.15 5.68 3.85
CA SER A 53 16.80 4.39 4.04
C SER A 53 18.05 4.19 3.18
N ILE A 54 18.15 4.88 2.03
CA ILE A 54 19.33 4.84 1.15
C ILE A 54 20.55 5.46 1.87
N SER A 55 20.36 6.59 2.54
CA SER A 55 21.44 7.28 3.28
C SER A 55 22.01 6.43 4.43
N LEU A 56 21.18 5.57 5.02
CA LEU A 56 21.60 4.62 6.05
C LEU A 56 22.39 3.44 5.47
N GLN A 57 22.08 3.00 4.24
CA GLN A 57 22.82 1.94 3.57
C GLN A 57 24.19 2.41 3.07
N GLN A 58 24.31 3.65 2.59
CA GLN A 58 25.60 4.23 2.20
C GLN A 58 26.57 4.32 3.38
N LYS A 59 26.09 4.78 4.55
CA LYS A 59 26.91 4.84 5.78
C LYS A 59 27.33 3.48 6.33
N ARG A 60 26.62 2.40 5.97
CA ARG A 60 26.97 1.02 6.38
C ARG A 60 27.96 0.35 5.43
N GLY A 61 28.16 0.89 4.22
CA GLY A 61 29.09 0.41 3.22
C GLY A 61 30.45 1.12 3.22
N GLU A 62 30.58 2.28 3.86
CA GLU A 62 31.86 2.96 4.03
C GLU A 62 32.67 2.35 5.19
N LYS A 63 33.26 1.18 4.93
CA LYS A 63 34.63 0.92 5.37
C LYS A 63 35.51 1.25 4.17
N ILE A 64 35.73 2.53 3.91
CA ILE A 64 36.79 2.99 3.03
C ILE A 64 37.89 3.50 3.96
N VAL A 65 39.06 2.89 3.79
CA VAL A 65 40.35 3.21 4.43
C VAL A 65 40.68 4.69 4.40
#